data_AF-A0A3A5JXN4-F1
#
_entry.id   AF-A0A3A5JXN4-F1
#
_cell.length_a   1.000
_cell.length_b   1.000
_cell.length_c   1.000
_cell.angle_alpha   90.00
_cell.angle_beta   90.00
_cell.angle_gamma   90.00
#
_symmetry.space_group_name_H-M   'P 1'
#
loop_
_entity.id
_entity.type
_entity.pdbx_description
1 polymer ?
#
loop_
_entity_poly.entity_id
_entity_poly.type
_entity_poly.pdbx_seq_one_letter_code
_entity_poly.pdbx_strand_id
1 'polypeptide(L)'
;MGNNIDVHIPPMADPLGRHWQQPTAEGILIDGKHAVMDNQTFSALAEYSGSVPSGVYPGKMWKAISSDGRKFLRWYGIADDLRLCTCNQREILIVEASNG
;
A
#
# COMPACT_ATOMS: atom_id res chain seq x y z
N MET A 1 -16.78 15.75 12.08
CA MET A 1 -16.21 15.42 10.76
C MET A 1 -15.74 13.98 10.88
N GLY A 2 -16.42 13.05 10.20
CA GLY A 2 -16.10 11.63 10.33
C GLY A 2 -14.73 11.38 9.73
N ASN A 3 -13.80 10.85 10.54
CA ASN A 3 -12.51 10.36 10.07
C ASN A 3 -12.80 9.18 9.15
N ASN A 4 -13.02 9.43 7.86
CA ASN A 4 -13.12 8.38 6.88
C ASN A 4 -11.70 7.84 6.70
N ILE A 5 -11.32 6.94 7.59
CA ILE A 5 -10.04 6.26 7.51
C ILE A 5 -10.12 5.45 6.23
N ASP A 6 -9.34 5.85 5.22
CA ASP A 6 -9.24 5.13 3.96
C ASP A 6 -8.66 3.75 4.29
N VAL A 7 -9.54 2.74 4.37
CA VAL A 7 -9.23 1.34 4.71
C VAL A 7 -9.15 0.46 3.46
N HIS A 8 -9.19 1.07 2.29
CA HIS A 8 -9.11 0.38 1.01
C HIS A 8 -8.05 1.01 0.12
N ILE A 9 -7.32 0.17 -0.61
CA ILE A 9 -6.45 0.62 -1.71
C ILE A 9 -7.36 0.78 -2.93
N PRO A 10 -7.49 1.98 -3.50
CA PRO A 10 -8.30 2.15 -4.70
C PRO A 10 -7.67 1.42 -5.90
N PRO A 11 -8.45 1.05 -6.92
CA PRO A 11 -7.89 0.49 -8.15
C PRO A 11 -6.90 1.47 -8.81
N MET A 12 -5.79 0.94 -9.32
CA MET A 12 -4.80 1.73 -10.05
C MET A 12 -5.24 1.90 -11.51
N ALA A 13 -6.03 2.95 -11.77
CA ALA A 13 -6.63 3.21 -13.09
C ALA A 13 -5.80 4.14 -14.00
N ASP A 14 -4.73 4.75 -13.47
CA ASP A 14 -3.87 5.64 -14.25
C ASP A 14 -3.12 4.85 -15.36
N PRO A 15 -3.09 5.32 -16.62
CA PRO A 15 -2.40 4.64 -17.71
C PRO A 15 -0.90 4.39 -17.46
N LEU A 16 -0.24 5.26 -16.69
CA LEU A 16 1.17 5.09 -16.30
C LEU A 16 1.34 4.00 -15.24
N GLY A 17 0.27 3.59 -14.56
CA GLY A 17 0.23 2.47 -13.64
C GLY A 17 0.70 1.16 -14.26
N ARG A 18 0.56 0.98 -15.59
CA ARG A 18 1.08 -0.20 -16.31
C ARG A 18 2.60 -0.39 -16.19
N HIS A 19 3.32 0.68 -15.86
CA HIS A 19 4.78 0.65 -15.67
C HIS A 19 5.17 0.39 -14.21
N TRP A 20 4.20 0.24 -13.30
CA TRP A 20 4.41 -0.05 -11.89
C TRP A 20 3.97 -1.46 -11.56
N GLN A 21 4.92 -2.29 -11.12
CA GLN A 21 4.65 -3.66 -10.70
C GLN A 21 4.31 -3.67 -9.21
N GLN A 22 3.16 -4.25 -8.85
CA GLN A 22 2.69 -4.42 -7.48
C GLN A 22 1.74 -5.63 -7.40
N PRO A 23 1.54 -6.24 -6.22
CA PRO A 23 0.58 -7.33 -6.06
C PRO A 23 -0.87 -6.87 -6.32
N THR A 24 -1.80 -7.82 -6.39
CA THR A 24 -3.23 -7.51 -6.34
C THR A 24 -3.62 -7.07 -4.93
N ALA A 25 -4.59 -6.17 -4.81
CA ALA A 25 -5.09 -5.74 -3.50
C ALA A 25 -5.86 -6.85 -2.75
N GLU A 26 -6.30 -7.89 -3.45
CA GLU A 26 -7.03 -9.04 -2.88
C GLU A 26 -6.20 -9.82 -1.84
N GLY A 27 -4.87 -9.84 -1.98
CA GLY A 27 -3.96 -10.47 -1.02
C GLY A 27 -3.64 -9.60 0.20
N ILE A 28 -4.26 -8.44 0.35
CA ILE A 28 -3.95 -7.45 1.38
C ILE A 28 -5.22 -7.10 2.15
N LEU A 29 -5.28 -7.49 3.43
CA LEU A 29 -6.35 -7.07 4.34
C LEU A 29 -5.91 -5.81 5.08
N ILE A 30 -6.74 -4.77 5.11
CA ILE A 30 -6.40 -3.48 5.73
C ILE A 30 -7.45 -3.11 6.77
N ASP A 31 -7.00 -2.67 7.95
CA ASP A 31 -7.84 -2.01 8.94
C ASP A 31 -7.33 -0.58 9.23
N GLY A 32 -7.76 0.04 10.33
CA GLY A 32 -7.34 1.40 10.70
C GLY A 32 -5.87 1.53 11.15
N LYS A 33 -5.15 0.43 11.39
CA LYS A 33 -3.80 0.40 11.96
C LYS A 33 -2.81 -0.51 11.23
N HIS A 34 -3.27 -1.66 10.77
CA HIS A 34 -2.44 -2.69 10.16
C HIS A 34 -2.87 -3.05 8.73
N ALA A 35 -1.91 -3.63 8.00
CA ALA A 35 -2.13 -4.35 6.76
C ALA A 35 -1.63 -5.79 6.97
N VAL A 36 -2.48 -6.78 6.71
CA VAL A 36 -2.13 -8.20 6.80
C VAL A 36 -1.94 -8.74 5.39
N MET A 37 -0.82 -9.44 5.16
CA MET A 37 -0.50 -10.06 3.88
C MET A 37 0.47 -11.22 4.09
N ASP A 38 0.64 -12.07 3.07
CA ASP A 38 1.66 -13.13 3.09
C ASP A 38 3.05 -12.62 2.66
N ASN A 39 4.06 -13.47 2.84
CA ASN A 39 5.44 -13.17 2.46
C ASN A 39 5.60 -12.92 0.94
N GLN A 40 4.80 -13.59 0.10
CA GLN A 40 4.86 -13.43 -1.34
C GLN A 40 4.39 -12.03 -1.77
N THR A 41 3.26 -11.60 -1.23
CA THR A 41 2.67 -10.27 -1.42
C THR A 41 3.61 -9.18 -0.92
N PHE A 42 4.18 -9.34 0.27
CA PHE A 42 5.19 -8.42 0.79
C PHE A 42 6.42 -8.32 -0.12
N SER A 43 6.89 -9.46 -0.64
CA SER A 43 8.06 -9.51 -1.53
C SER A 43 7.80 -8.84 -2.87
N ALA A 44 6.57 -8.89 -3.38
CA ALA A 44 6.15 -8.25 -4.62
C ALA A 44 6.02 -6.72 -4.53
N LEU A 45 5.94 -6.15 -3.32
CA LEU A 45 5.92 -4.69 -3.15
C LEU A 45 7.31 -4.09 -3.43
N ALA A 46 7.35 -3.03 -4.23
CA ALA A 46 8.54 -2.22 -4.42
C ALA A 46 8.95 -1.55 -3.11
N GLU A 47 10.26 -1.53 -2.79
CA GLU A 47 10.76 -0.94 -1.55
C GLU A 47 11.17 0.52 -1.72
N TYR A 48 10.59 1.39 -0.89
CA TYR A 48 10.90 2.82 -0.80
C TYR A 48 11.01 3.21 0.69
N SER A 49 11.99 2.62 1.38
CA SER A 49 12.24 2.86 2.82
C SER A 49 12.69 4.30 3.12
N GLY A 50 13.48 4.91 2.23
CA GLY A 50 14.05 6.26 2.40
C GLY A 50 13.52 7.33 1.45
N SER A 51 12.51 7.03 0.64
CA SER A 51 12.02 7.94 -0.40
C SER A 51 10.53 7.70 -0.71
N VAL A 52 9.99 8.45 -1.67
CA VAL A 52 8.64 8.25 -2.22
C VAL A 52 8.75 7.96 -3.71
N PRO A 53 7.92 7.06 -4.26
CA PRO A 53 7.94 6.78 -5.68
C PRO A 53 7.40 7.97 -6.49
N SER A 54 8.00 8.20 -7.66
CA SER A 54 7.49 9.14 -8.66
C SER A 54 6.19 8.63 -9.29
N GLY A 55 5.40 9.52 -9.90
CA GLY A 55 4.09 9.18 -10.43
C GLY A 55 3.08 8.99 -9.30
N VAL A 56 2.30 10.04 -9.04
CA VAL A 56 1.31 10.11 -7.97
C VAL A 56 -0.06 9.84 -8.58
N TYR A 57 -0.56 8.61 -8.39
CA TYR A 57 -1.89 8.21 -8.82
C TYR A 57 -2.50 7.26 -7.80
N PRO A 58 -3.84 7.29 -7.62
CA PRO A 58 -4.52 6.40 -6.68
C PRO A 58 -4.21 4.93 -6.95
N GLY A 59 -4.07 4.15 -5.88
CA GLY A 59 -3.91 2.70 -5.92
C GLY A 59 -2.47 2.22 -6.05
N LYS A 60 -1.55 3.12 -6.36
CA LYS A 60 -0.11 2.82 -6.31
C LYS A 60 0.28 2.50 -4.89
N MET A 61 0.94 1.36 -4.68
CA MET A 61 1.39 0.91 -3.37
C MET A 61 2.84 0.43 -3.37
N TRP A 62 3.46 0.52 -2.20
CA TRP A 62 4.86 0.17 -1.96
C TRP A 62 5.09 -0.19 -0.50
N LYS A 63 6.23 -0.82 -0.20
CA LYS A 63 6.68 -1.10 1.17
C LYS A 63 7.75 -0.12 1.62
N ALA A 64 7.80 0.13 2.91
CA ALA A 64 8.89 0.81 3.58
C ALA A 64 9.31 0.03 4.82
N ILE A 65 10.61 -0.04 5.08
CA ILE A 65 11.19 -0.68 6.27
C ILE A 65 11.88 0.42 7.08
N SER A 66 11.44 0.63 8.32
CA SER A 66 12.07 1.59 9.23
C SER A 66 13.35 1.03 9.83
N SER A 67 14.16 1.89 10.42
CA SER A 67 15.43 1.53 11.06
C SER A 67 15.28 0.54 12.22
N ASP A 68 14.11 0.48 12.86
CA ASP A 68 13.77 -0.47 13.92
C ASP A 68 13.22 -1.81 13.37
N GLY A 69 13.20 -1.99 12.04
CA GLY A 69 12.75 -3.21 11.37
C GLY A 69 11.25 -3.34 11.17
N ARG A 70 10.45 -2.35 11.61
CA ARG A 70 9.01 -2.34 11.32
C ARG A 70 8.77 -2.15 9.83
N LYS A 71 7.75 -2.83 9.34
CA LYS A 71 7.39 -2.86 7.92
C LYS A 71 6.10 -2.09 7.74
N PHE A 72 6.02 -1.27 6.71
CA PHE A 72 4.85 -0.46 6.42
C PHE A 72 4.42 -0.65 4.98
N LEU A 73 3.13 -0.83 4.78
CA LEU A 73 2.47 -0.68 3.49
C LEU A 73 2.11 0.78 3.35
N ARG A 74 2.44 1.37 2.21
CA ARG A 74 2.06 2.72 1.84
C ARG A 74 1.33 2.71 0.51
N TRP A 75 0.35 3.60 0.36
CA TRP A 75 -0.36 3.76 -0.90
C TRP A 75 -0.88 5.16 -1.10
N TYR A 76 -1.09 5.52 -2.36
CA TYR A 76 -1.82 6.72 -2.73
C TYR A 76 -3.33 6.44 -2.71
N GLY A 77 -4.06 7.13 -1.84
CA GLY A 77 -5.53 7.08 -1.77
C GLY A 77 -6.19 8.20 -2.57
N ILE A 78 -7.52 8.23 -2.56
CA ILE A 78 -8.30 9.29 -3.22
C ILE A 78 -8.46 10.46 -2.25
N ALA A 79 -8.20 11.68 -2.73
CA ALA A 79 -8.48 12.91 -1.99
C ALA A 79 -9.76 13.59 -2.53
N ASP A 80 -10.33 14.50 -1.76
CA ASP A 80 -11.50 15.30 -2.17
C ASP A 80 -11.19 16.16 -3.41
N ASP A 81 -9.93 16.60 -3.56
CA ASP A 81 -9.44 17.22 -4.78
C ASP A 81 -8.90 16.16 -5.73
N LEU A 82 -9.51 16.07 -6.92
CA LEU A 82 -9.15 15.13 -8.00
C LEU A 82 -7.71 15.30 -8.51
N ARG A 83 -7.02 16.39 -8.15
CA ARG A 83 -5.61 16.63 -8.49
C ARG A 83 -4.64 16.12 -7.42
N LEU A 84 -5.14 15.67 -6.28
CA LEU A 84 -4.35 15.26 -5.14
C LEU A 84 -4.56 13.78 -4.84
N CYS A 85 -3.58 13.20 -4.14
CA CYS A 85 -3.72 11.89 -3.53
C CYS A 85 -3.39 12.02 -2.05
N THR A 86 -4.09 11.24 -1.22
CA THR A 86 -3.64 11.01 0.15
C THR A 86 -2.44 10.07 0.14
N CYS A 87 -1.54 10.17 1.13
CA CYS A 87 -0.45 9.22 1.32
C CYS A 87 -0.72 8.42 2.60
N ASN A 88 -1.28 7.24 2.42
CA ASN A 88 -1.73 6.39 3.51
C ASN A 88 -0.62 5.42 3.92
N GLN A 89 -0.64 4.99 5.18
CA GLN A 89 0.26 3.94 5.66
C GLN A 89 -0.37 3.05 6.72
N ARG A 90 0.05 1.79 6.75
CA ARG A 90 -0.30 0.82 7.80
C ARG A 90 0.89 -0.06 8.12
N GLU A 91 1.01 -0.47 9.36
CA GLU A 91 2.05 -1.42 9.77
C GLU A 91 1.71 -2.82 9.24
N ILE A 92 2.68 -3.51 8.66
CA ILE A 92 2.49 -4.81 8.04
C ILE A 92 2.61 -5.91 9.09
N LEU A 93 1.60 -6.77 9.14
CA LEU A 93 1.65 -8.07 9.79
C LEU A 93 1.78 -9.14 8.72
N ILE A 94 2.91 -9.84 8.67
CA ILE A 94 3.13 -10.93 7.72
C ILE A 94 2.57 -12.21 8.32
N VAL A 95 1.71 -12.90 7.58
CA VAL A 95 1.21 -14.23 7.94
C VAL A 95 1.92 -15.30 7.12
N GLU A 96 2.24 -16.42 7.76
CA GLU A 96 2.71 -17.61 7.04
C GLU A 96 1.51 -18.23 6.33
N ALA A 97 1.62 -18.45 5.01
CA ALA A 97 0.65 -19.26 4.31
C ALA A 97 0.76 -20.68 4.88
N SER A 98 -0.29 -21.15 5.55
CA SER A 98 -0.35 -22.53 6.01
C SER A 98 -0.27 -23.45 4.79
N ASN A 99 0.84 -24.17 4.66
CA ASN A 99 0.97 -25.28 3.73
C ASN A 99 -0.06 -26.35 4.14
N GLY A 100 -1.20 -26.37 3.44
CA GLY A 100 -2.19 -27.45 3.56
C GLY A 100 -1.70 -28.74 2.93
#